data_AF-N8VJ07-F1
#
_entry.id   AF-N8VJ07-F1
#
_cell.length_a   1.000
_cell.length_b   1.000
_cell.length_c   1.000
_cell.angle_alpha   90.00
_cell.angle_beta   90.00
_cell.angle_gamma   90.00
#
_symmetry.space_group_name_H-M   'P 1'
#
loop_
_entity.id
_entity.type
_entity.pdbx_description
1 polymer ?
#
loop_
_entity_poly.entity_id
_entity_poly.type
_entity_poly.pdbx_seq_one_letter_code
_entity_poly.pdbx_strand_id
1 'polypeptide(L)'
;MWGYRPLLTCMLGSCLLVGCGDRPSSKETGTASNNQAISQRVTFDTRPVLIPGDQLPPFEIVNDDIPYEVDLFSQYLHRDLESKELFKKLRQDLKLSADELLIVGNREPLITPQNQGFFLGSHPEEGLFTAANKVVIDHVRLLKKYKPTERQPTESTQIYQQRILQERQQHEKVTSNMQVDLGRLEDALNFYTHRGYLPVNDGDIAPSYYDPDRQIMHLKYPNLHYRDSYDSEGLLEMLSVEFRLVPAEAEKLLKMMPYRAPSLGFVYGVKDGRLTLLELVLYSFEKEIPFIITTIQPTQFKRQFFRTKDDQIIQPAVSSQNFTLHKPFQFQFGVKSYGAKPKAMDPKLNELAASEEDTVAQESNVEVEDMS
;
A
#
# COMPACT_ATOMS: atom_id res chain seq x y z
N MET A 1 -45.62 -1.90 60.56
CA MET A 1 -46.37 -0.85 59.84
C MET A 1 -46.62 -1.33 58.42
N TRP A 2 -47.89 -1.51 58.05
CA TRP A 2 -48.54 -1.25 56.75
C TRP A 2 -47.61 -1.06 55.53
N GLY A 3 -47.76 -1.71 54.37
CA GLY A 3 -48.80 -2.58 53.83
C GLY A 3 -48.55 -2.89 52.33
N TYR A 4 -49.37 -3.79 51.77
CA TYR A 4 -49.78 -3.97 50.36
C TYR A 4 -48.75 -4.25 49.22
N ARG A 5 -48.90 -5.45 48.62
CA ARG A 5 -48.79 -5.74 47.16
C ARG A 5 -50.10 -5.26 46.46
N PRO A 6 -50.24 -5.01 45.12
CA PRO A 6 -49.87 -5.96 44.04
C PRO A 6 -49.68 -5.42 42.57
N LEU A 7 -49.51 -6.36 41.60
CA LEU A 7 -49.73 -6.31 40.12
C LEU A 7 -48.77 -5.44 39.27
N LEU A 8 -47.94 -5.93 38.34
CA LEU A 8 -48.14 -6.73 37.11
C LEU A 8 -48.90 -5.96 36.01
N THR A 9 -48.18 -5.33 35.06
CA THR A 9 -48.56 -5.33 33.63
C THR A 9 -47.43 -4.86 32.71
N CYS A 10 -47.41 -5.50 31.53
CA CYS A 10 -46.50 -5.46 30.40
C CYS A 10 -46.10 -4.07 29.89
N MET A 11 -44.91 -3.99 29.26
CA MET A 11 -44.77 -3.58 27.85
C MET A 11 -43.42 -4.08 27.33
N LEU A 12 -43.48 -4.99 26.37
CA LEU A 12 -42.43 -5.23 25.39
C LEU A 12 -42.06 -3.92 24.70
N GLY A 13 -40.79 -3.74 24.33
CA GLY A 13 -40.46 -2.87 23.21
C GLY A 13 -39.14 -2.12 23.34
N SER A 14 -38.18 -2.56 22.54
CA SER A 14 -37.31 -1.69 21.74
C SER A 14 -35.98 -1.25 22.35
N CYS A 15 -34.99 -2.09 22.06
CA CYS A 15 -33.77 -1.76 21.32
C CYS A 15 -32.80 -0.71 21.87
N LEU A 16 -31.66 -1.27 22.31
CA LEU A 16 -30.30 -0.94 21.86
C LEU A 16 -29.80 0.48 22.12
N LEU A 17 -29.16 0.68 23.28
CA LEU A 17 -27.97 1.52 23.41
C LEU A 17 -26.95 0.86 24.35
N VAL A 18 -25.76 0.65 23.79
CA VAL A 18 -24.41 0.88 24.33
C VAL A 18 -24.07 0.31 25.73
N GLY A 19 -23.07 -0.57 25.75
CA GLY A 19 -22.23 -0.82 26.91
C GLY A 19 -20.77 -1.01 26.49
N CYS A 20 -19.94 -0.01 26.79
CA CYS A 20 -18.50 -0.21 27.01
C CYS A 20 -18.31 -1.06 28.27
N GLY A 21 -17.24 -1.85 28.34
CA GLY A 21 -16.70 -2.31 29.62
C GLY A 21 -16.08 -3.70 29.61
N ASP A 22 -14.74 -3.69 29.68
CA ASP A 22 -13.86 -4.65 30.37
C ASP A 22 -13.61 -6.05 29.78
N ARG A 23 -12.32 -6.25 29.49
CA ARG A 23 -11.69 -7.57 29.38
C ARG A 23 -11.95 -8.39 30.65
N PRO A 24 -12.13 -9.70 30.47
CA PRO A 24 -11.25 -10.62 31.17
C PRO A 24 -10.52 -11.52 30.17
N SER A 25 -9.28 -11.82 30.51
CA SER A 25 -8.47 -12.84 29.89
C SER A 25 -9.08 -14.23 30.12
N SER A 26 -9.60 -14.87 29.08
CA SER A 26 -9.68 -16.34 29.00
C SER A 26 -9.81 -16.75 27.54
N LYS A 27 -9.06 -17.79 27.16
CA LYS A 27 -9.11 -18.46 25.86
C LYS A 27 -10.55 -18.86 25.52
N GLU A 28 -11.12 -18.34 24.45
CA GLU A 28 -12.34 -18.85 23.82
C GLU A 28 -12.26 -18.51 22.32
N THR A 29 -11.86 -19.50 21.49
CA THR A 29 -12.75 -20.21 20.55
C THR A 29 -13.63 -19.26 19.73
N GLY A 30 -13.25 -19.12 18.46
CA GLY A 30 -13.99 -18.33 17.49
C GLY A 30 -15.41 -18.84 17.29
N THR A 31 -16.35 -17.91 17.17
CA THR A 31 -17.41 -17.86 16.14
C THR A 31 -18.29 -16.64 16.42
N ALA A 32 -18.84 -16.08 15.34
CA ALA A 32 -20.01 -15.18 15.33
C ALA A 32 -19.87 -13.64 15.52
N SER A 33 -18.70 -13.00 15.34
CA SER A 33 -18.66 -11.53 15.12
C SER A 33 -18.15 -11.06 13.75
N ASN A 34 -17.61 -11.95 12.91
CA ASN A 34 -17.09 -11.57 11.59
C ASN A 34 -18.18 -11.08 10.61
N ASN A 35 -19.45 -11.48 10.77
CA ASN A 35 -20.52 -11.05 9.86
C ASN A 35 -20.87 -9.55 10.00
N GLN A 36 -20.55 -8.91 11.12
CA GLN A 36 -20.73 -7.46 11.28
C GLN A 36 -19.51 -6.65 10.80
N ALA A 37 -18.33 -7.26 10.74
CA ALA A 37 -17.11 -6.62 10.24
C ALA A 37 -17.05 -6.53 8.70
N ILE A 38 -17.89 -7.29 8.00
CA ILE A 38 -17.83 -7.42 6.54
C ILE A 38 -18.19 -6.12 5.79
N SER A 39 -18.80 -5.12 6.42
CA SER A 39 -19.16 -3.87 5.73
C SER A 39 -19.26 -2.65 6.66
N GLN A 40 -18.25 -2.40 7.48
CA GLN A 40 -18.11 -1.10 8.11
C GLN A 40 -16.81 -0.43 7.67
N ARG A 41 -16.89 0.26 6.53
CA ARG A 41 -15.90 1.26 6.15
C ARG A 41 -16.58 2.59 5.95
N VAL A 42 -15.84 3.63 6.32
CA VAL A 42 -16.12 5.04 6.07
C VAL A 42 -16.57 5.19 4.62
N THR A 43 -17.86 5.43 4.43
CA THR A 43 -18.44 5.78 3.13
C THR A 43 -17.86 7.13 2.73
N PHE A 44 -16.82 7.09 1.90
CA PHE A 44 -16.61 8.15 0.93
C PHE A 44 -17.67 7.96 -0.14
N ASP A 45 -18.24 9.06 -0.64
CA ASP A 45 -19.17 9.09 -1.77
C ASP A 45 -18.79 8.02 -2.80
N THR A 46 -19.75 7.16 -3.14
CA THR A 46 -19.58 5.92 -3.93
C THR A 46 -18.44 6.01 -4.94
N ARG A 47 -17.28 5.45 -4.59
CA ARG A 47 -16.09 5.46 -5.46
C ARG A 47 -16.38 4.58 -6.69
N PRO A 48 -15.89 4.94 -7.88
CA PRO A 48 -16.09 4.17 -9.10
C PRO A 48 -15.73 2.70 -8.94
N VAL A 49 -16.57 1.83 -9.50
CA VAL A 49 -16.37 0.38 -9.53
C VAL A 49 -15.37 0.03 -10.62
N LEU A 50 -14.31 -0.68 -10.27
CA LEU A 50 -13.33 -1.22 -11.23
C LEU A 50 -13.72 -2.61 -11.71
N ILE A 51 -14.15 -3.47 -10.79
CA ILE A 51 -14.51 -4.86 -11.09
C ILE A 51 -15.86 -5.16 -10.43
N PRO A 52 -16.92 -5.30 -11.23
CA PRO A 52 -18.22 -5.74 -10.76
C PRO A 52 -18.16 -7.08 -10.02
N GLY A 53 -19.06 -7.27 -9.05
CA GLY A 53 -19.05 -8.46 -8.19
C GLY A 53 -19.30 -9.76 -8.94
N ASP A 54 -20.12 -9.76 -9.98
CA ASP A 54 -20.41 -10.94 -10.82
C ASP A 54 -19.17 -11.49 -11.56
N GLN A 55 -18.15 -10.66 -11.77
CA GLN A 55 -16.87 -11.06 -12.37
C GLN A 55 -15.87 -11.64 -11.37
N LEU A 56 -16.22 -11.69 -10.08
CA LEU A 56 -15.34 -12.12 -9.00
C LEU A 56 -15.91 -13.37 -8.33
N PRO A 57 -15.56 -14.58 -8.82
CA PRO A 57 -15.96 -15.82 -8.17
C PRO A 57 -15.23 -15.99 -6.83
N PRO A 58 -15.82 -16.70 -5.85
CA PRO A 58 -15.14 -17.06 -4.61
C PRO A 58 -13.78 -17.72 -4.87
N PHE A 59 -12.88 -17.64 -3.90
CA PHE A 59 -11.60 -18.35 -3.98
C PHE A 59 -11.82 -19.87 -4.07
N GLU A 60 -11.32 -20.47 -5.15
CA GLU A 60 -11.16 -21.91 -5.27
C GLU A 60 -9.79 -22.26 -4.69
N ILE A 61 -9.74 -22.77 -3.46
CA ILE A 61 -8.50 -23.27 -2.85
C ILE A 61 -8.76 -24.69 -2.41
N VAL A 62 -7.92 -25.61 -2.86
CA VAL A 62 -8.02 -27.06 -2.58
C VAL A 62 -7.59 -27.37 -1.13
N ASN A 63 -6.80 -26.51 -0.47
CA ASN A 63 -6.15 -26.78 0.83
C ASN A 63 -6.26 -25.68 1.90
N ASP A 64 -7.22 -24.75 1.82
CA ASP A 64 -7.38 -23.63 2.78
C ASP A 64 -6.18 -22.66 2.96
N ASP A 65 -5.10 -22.80 2.18
CA ASP A 65 -3.98 -21.86 2.15
C ASP A 65 -4.39 -20.49 1.59
N ILE A 66 -4.70 -19.55 2.48
CA ILE A 66 -4.87 -18.14 2.13
C ILE A 66 -3.49 -17.58 1.77
N PRO A 67 -3.33 -16.91 0.61
CA PRO A 67 -2.07 -16.25 0.31
C PRO A 67 -1.70 -15.27 1.43
N TYR A 68 -0.47 -15.38 1.94
CA TYR A 68 0.02 -14.62 3.09
C TYR A 68 -0.19 -13.11 2.93
N GLU A 69 0.00 -12.59 1.71
CA GLU A 69 -0.17 -11.17 1.38
C GLU A 69 -1.63 -10.71 1.51
N VAL A 70 -2.60 -11.60 1.24
CA VAL A 70 -4.03 -11.28 1.36
C VAL A 70 -4.43 -11.18 2.83
N ASP A 71 -3.86 -12.02 3.69
CA ASP A 71 -4.06 -11.94 5.13
C ASP A 71 -3.43 -10.66 5.71
N LEU A 72 -2.18 -10.34 5.33
CA LEU A 72 -1.54 -9.08 5.72
C LEU A 72 -2.32 -7.85 5.25
N PHE A 73 -2.82 -7.87 4.01
CA PHE A 73 -3.66 -6.80 3.51
C PHE A 73 -4.97 -6.68 4.30
N SER A 74 -5.61 -7.81 4.63
CA SER A 74 -6.77 -7.82 5.52
C SER A 74 -6.43 -7.18 6.88
N GLN A 75 -5.31 -7.54 7.49
CA GLN A 75 -4.87 -6.95 8.75
C GLN A 75 -4.62 -5.44 8.62
N TYR A 76 -3.93 -4.98 7.57
CA TYR A 76 -3.73 -3.56 7.26
C TYR A 76 -5.06 -2.80 7.24
N LEU A 77 -6.05 -3.38 6.58
CA LEU A 77 -7.38 -2.81 6.46
C LEU A 77 -8.15 -2.74 7.79
N HIS A 78 -7.76 -3.48 8.83
CA HIS A 78 -8.44 -3.49 10.14
C HIS A 78 -7.63 -2.79 11.24
N ARG A 79 -6.30 -2.75 11.14
CA ARG A 79 -5.42 -2.20 12.19
C ARG A 79 -5.49 -0.70 12.33
N ASP A 80 -5.73 0.03 11.24
CA ASP A 80 -5.34 1.45 11.19
C ASP A 80 -6.48 2.40 10.88
N LEU A 81 -7.42 2.54 11.82
CA LEU A 81 -8.49 3.53 11.75
C LEU A 81 -7.94 4.96 11.78
N GLU A 82 -6.86 5.19 12.53
CA GLU A 82 -6.24 6.50 12.65
C GLU A 82 -5.61 6.93 11.33
N SER A 83 -4.76 6.11 10.70
CA SER A 83 -4.19 6.45 9.40
C SER A 83 -5.25 6.65 8.33
N LYS A 84 -6.37 5.91 8.35
CA LYS A 84 -7.48 6.13 7.41
C LYS A 84 -8.09 7.53 7.53
N GLU A 85 -8.26 8.05 8.75
CA GLU A 85 -8.72 9.43 8.93
C GLU A 85 -7.63 10.45 8.54
N LEU A 86 -6.34 10.10 8.67
CA LEU A 86 -5.24 10.92 8.14
C LEU A 86 -5.26 10.97 6.58
N PHE A 87 -5.41 9.83 5.91
CA PHE A 87 -5.58 9.76 4.44
C PHE A 87 -6.81 10.55 3.98
N LYS A 88 -7.92 10.41 4.70
CA LYS A 88 -9.14 11.18 4.45
C LYS A 88 -8.90 12.67 4.51
N LYS A 89 -8.20 13.15 5.54
CA LYS A 89 -7.84 14.56 5.68
C LYS A 89 -7.00 15.04 4.50
N LEU A 90 -5.97 14.28 4.10
CA LEU A 90 -5.15 14.62 2.94
C LEU A 90 -5.99 14.73 1.67
N ARG A 91 -6.88 13.77 1.40
CA ARG A 91 -7.78 13.82 0.25
C ARG A 91 -8.70 15.05 0.27
N GLN A 92 -9.20 15.42 1.44
CA GLN A 92 -10.06 16.61 1.62
C GLN A 92 -9.28 17.91 1.40
N ASP A 93 -8.08 18.02 1.96
CA ASP A 93 -7.21 19.19 1.83
C ASP A 93 -6.79 19.39 0.36
N LEU A 94 -6.55 18.29 -0.38
CA LEU A 94 -6.30 18.28 -1.82
C LEU A 94 -7.55 18.41 -2.69
N LYS A 95 -8.76 18.31 -2.10
CA LYS A 95 -10.05 18.35 -2.82
C LYS A 95 -10.17 17.30 -3.93
N LEU A 96 -9.65 16.09 -3.70
CA LEU A 96 -9.64 15.03 -4.70
C LEU A 96 -11.05 14.54 -5.04
N SER A 97 -11.29 14.31 -6.32
CA SER A 97 -12.54 13.71 -6.81
C SER A 97 -12.62 12.21 -6.51
N ALA A 98 -13.78 11.61 -6.75
CA ALA A 98 -14.01 10.19 -6.48
C ALA A 98 -13.21 9.25 -7.42
N ASP A 99 -12.86 9.72 -8.62
CA ASP A 99 -12.06 9.04 -9.64
C ASP A 99 -10.54 9.26 -9.50
N GLU A 100 -10.12 10.01 -8.48
CA GLU A 100 -8.72 10.25 -8.17
C GLU A 100 -8.22 9.39 -7.01
N LEU A 101 -7.00 8.87 -7.14
CA LEU A 101 -6.26 8.12 -6.13
C LEU A 101 -5.09 8.95 -5.59
N LEU A 102 -4.83 8.82 -4.30
CA LEU A 102 -3.70 9.40 -3.59
C LEU A 102 -2.78 8.26 -3.11
N ILE A 103 -1.55 8.26 -3.58
CA ILE A 103 -0.49 7.35 -3.11
C ILE A 103 0.55 8.16 -2.35
N VAL A 104 0.61 7.95 -1.04
CA VAL A 104 1.57 8.60 -0.13
C VAL A 104 2.39 7.59 0.68
N GLY A 105 2.03 6.30 0.60
CA GLY A 105 2.75 5.22 1.24
C GLY A 105 2.55 5.14 2.76
N ASN A 106 2.85 3.96 3.29
CA ASN A 106 2.75 3.64 4.71
C ASN A 106 4.08 3.90 5.44
N ARG A 107 4.00 4.27 6.73
CA ARG A 107 5.14 4.52 7.61
C ARG A 107 5.83 3.23 8.06
N GLU A 108 5.03 2.19 8.31
CA GLU A 108 5.52 0.86 8.65
C GLU A 108 4.88 -0.14 7.67
N PRO A 109 5.64 -0.66 6.71
CA PRO A 109 5.15 -1.76 5.90
C PRO A 109 4.92 -2.96 6.82
N LEU A 110 3.74 -3.60 6.72
CA LEU A 110 3.58 -4.94 7.30
C LEU A 110 4.31 -6.00 6.46
N ILE A 111 4.86 -5.60 5.32
CA ILE A 111 5.66 -6.41 4.41
C ILE A 111 7.14 -6.18 4.77
N THR A 112 7.85 -7.25 5.12
CA THR A 112 9.24 -7.17 5.62
C THR A 112 10.22 -6.81 4.50
N PRO A 113 11.45 -6.34 4.82
CA PRO A 113 12.51 -6.09 3.84
C PRO A 113 12.86 -7.29 2.94
N GLN A 114 12.50 -8.52 3.34
CA GLN A 114 12.66 -9.71 2.50
C GLN A 114 11.54 -9.90 1.45
N ASN A 115 10.46 -9.09 1.51
CA ASN A 115 9.33 -9.11 0.58
C ASN A 115 8.99 -7.69 0.07
N GLN A 116 9.40 -7.40 -1.17
CA GLN A 116 8.68 -6.65 -2.22
C GLN A 116 7.69 -5.51 -1.85
N GLY A 117 7.97 -4.67 -0.86
CA GLY A 117 7.29 -3.37 -0.78
C GLY A 117 8.04 -2.36 -1.65
N PHE A 118 7.31 -1.50 -2.35
CA PHE A 118 7.84 -0.57 -3.34
C PHE A 118 8.20 0.75 -2.66
N PHE A 119 9.41 1.25 -2.87
CA PHE A 119 9.74 2.59 -2.39
C PHE A 119 9.02 3.63 -3.25
N LEU A 120 8.37 4.62 -2.62
CA LEU A 120 7.65 5.67 -3.34
C LEU A 120 8.58 6.46 -4.28
N GLY A 121 9.87 6.56 -3.94
CA GLY A 121 10.91 7.12 -4.81
C GLY A 121 11.24 6.26 -6.05
N SER A 122 10.77 5.02 -6.13
CA SER A 122 11.01 4.15 -7.29
C SER A 122 9.90 4.23 -8.35
N HIS A 123 8.95 5.15 -8.16
CA HIS A 123 7.78 5.35 -9.02
C HIS A 123 8.12 5.59 -10.51
N PRO A 124 7.33 5.04 -11.46
CA PRO A 124 6.36 3.96 -11.37
C PRO A 124 7.07 2.60 -11.43
N GLU A 125 6.61 1.66 -10.61
CA GLU A 125 7.00 0.26 -10.75
C GLU A 125 5.81 -0.55 -11.25
N GLU A 126 5.95 -1.23 -12.41
CA GLU A 126 4.87 -2.10 -12.94
C GLU A 126 4.54 -3.24 -11.96
N GLY A 127 5.52 -3.67 -11.15
CA GLY A 127 5.33 -4.63 -10.06
C GLY A 127 4.30 -4.15 -9.03
N LEU A 128 4.33 -2.87 -8.65
CA LEU A 128 3.39 -2.27 -7.68
C LEU A 128 1.95 -2.40 -8.16
N PHE A 129 1.68 -2.00 -9.40
CA PHE A 129 0.32 -2.02 -9.95
C PHE A 129 -0.20 -3.45 -10.09
N THR A 130 0.67 -4.38 -10.47
CA THR A 130 0.36 -5.80 -10.60
C THR A 130 0.03 -6.41 -9.24
N ALA A 131 0.86 -6.17 -8.23
CA ALA A 131 0.65 -6.65 -6.86
C ALA A 131 -0.63 -6.08 -6.24
N ALA A 132 -0.85 -4.77 -6.37
CA ALA A 132 -2.06 -4.10 -5.88
C ALA A 132 -3.33 -4.64 -6.56
N ASN A 133 -3.33 -4.81 -7.90
CA ASN A 133 -4.46 -5.39 -8.63
C ASN A 133 -4.77 -6.81 -8.16
N LYS A 134 -3.73 -7.64 -7.94
CA LYS A 134 -3.88 -9.01 -7.48
C LYS A 134 -4.49 -9.06 -6.06
N VAL A 135 -3.92 -8.32 -5.10
CA VAL A 135 -4.34 -8.43 -3.70
C VAL A 135 -5.77 -7.95 -3.48
N VAL A 136 -6.24 -6.91 -4.21
CA VAL A 136 -7.63 -6.43 -4.06
C VAL A 136 -8.64 -7.42 -4.62
N ILE A 137 -8.32 -8.05 -5.76
CA ILE A 137 -9.14 -9.11 -6.35
C ILE A 137 -9.21 -10.28 -5.39
N ASP A 138 -8.05 -10.78 -4.96
CA ASP A 138 -7.96 -11.92 -4.06
C ASP A 138 -8.67 -11.66 -2.74
N HIS A 139 -8.48 -10.49 -2.13
CA HIS A 139 -9.17 -10.14 -0.90
C HIS A 139 -10.70 -10.18 -1.07
N VAL A 140 -11.26 -9.67 -2.17
CA VAL A 140 -12.71 -9.78 -2.42
C VAL A 140 -13.14 -11.23 -2.65
N ARG A 141 -12.38 -12.01 -3.41
CA ARG A 141 -12.67 -13.44 -3.62
C ARG A 141 -12.60 -14.24 -2.32
N LEU A 142 -11.74 -13.84 -1.38
CA LEU A 142 -11.61 -14.46 -0.05
C LEU A 142 -12.83 -14.14 0.81
N LEU A 143 -13.29 -12.89 0.79
CA LEU A 143 -14.51 -12.50 1.50
C LEU A 143 -15.75 -13.23 1.00
N LYS A 144 -15.78 -13.60 -0.29
CA LYS A 144 -16.85 -14.42 -0.89
C LYS A 144 -16.75 -15.91 -0.62
N LYS A 145 -15.62 -16.39 -0.06
CA LYS A 145 -15.43 -17.80 0.26
C LYS A 145 -16.16 -18.12 1.56
N TYR A 146 -17.24 -18.88 1.46
CA TYR A 146 -17.91 -19.44 2.62
C TYR A 146 -17.01 -20.45 3.35
N LYS A 147 -16.82 -20.27 4.65
CA LYS A 147 -16.15 -21.22 5.53
C LYS A 147 -17.18 -21.90 6.42
N PRO A 148 -17.44 -23.21 6.26
CA PRO A 148 -18.39 -23.92 7.10
C PRO A 148 -17.88 -23.92 8.54
N THR A 149 -18.79 -23.64 9.47
CA THR A 149 -18.53 -23.79 10.90
C THR A 149 -18.49 -25.26 11.28
N GLU A 150 -17.73 -25.60 12.33
CA GLU A 150 -17.66 -26.98 12.79
C GLU A 150 -19.03 -27.48 13.29
N ARG A 151 -19.25 -28.79 13.15
CA ARG A 151 -20.44 -29.44 13.70
C ARG A 151 -20.39 -29.40 15.21
N GLN A 152 -21.49 -28.99 15.84
CA GLN A 152 -21.55 -28.98 17.31
C GLN A 152 -21.68 -30.41 17.86
N PRO A 153 -21.11 -30.71 19.05
CA PRO A 153 -21.13 -32.06 19.60
C PRO A 153 -22.52 -32.67 19.78
N THR A 154 -23.53 -31.83 20.02
CA THR A 154 -24.93 -32.22 20.27
C THR A 154 -25.81 -32.16 19.02
N GLU A 155 -25.29 -31.66 17.90
CA GLU A 155 -26.04 -31.46 16.67
C GLU A 155 -26.11 -32.75 15.86
N SER A 156 -27.29 -33.11 15.33
CA SER A 156 -27.43 -34.25 14.42
C SER A 156 -26.83 -33.94 13.04
N THR A 157 -26.43 -34.96 12.28
CA THR A 157 -25.90 -34.76 10.91
C THR A 157 -26.88 -34.01 10.01
N GLN A 158 -28.19 -34.29 10.14
CA GLN A 158 -29.22 -33.63 9.34
C GLN A 158 -29.37 -32.15 9.71
N ILE A 159 -29.35 -31.81 11.01
CA ILE A 159 -29.42 -30.42 11.47
C ILE A 159 -28.17 -29.66 11.02
N TYR A 160 -26.99 -30.27 11.14
CA TYR A 160 -25.73 -29.71 10.66
C TYR A 160 -25.78 -29.38 9.16
N GLN A 161 -26.22 -30.32 8.32
CA GLN A 161 -26.31 -30.10 6.87
C GLN A 161 -27.30 -28.97 6.53
N GLN A 162 -28.46 -28.91 7.19
CA GLN A 162 -29.43 -27.83 6.99
C GLN A 162 -28.86 -26.47 7.40
N ARG A 163 -28.18 -26.40 8.55
CA ARG A 163 -27.56 -25.17 9.05
C ARG A 163 -26.47 -24.67 8.09
N ILE A 164 -25.57 -25.54 7.64
CA ILE A 164 -24.50 -25.18 6.70
C ILE A 164 -25.05 -24.71 5.35
N LEU A 165 -26.14 -25.31 4.86
CA LEU A 165 -26.83 -24.83 3.64
C LEU A 165 -27.41 -23.42 3.83
N GLN A 166 -28.06 -23.16 4.96
CA GLN A 166 -28.61 -21.84 5.28
C GLN A 166 -27.51 -20.80 5.46
N GLU A 167 -26.45 -21.14 6.21
CA GLU A 167 -25.28 -20.28 6.41
C GLU A 167 -24.60 -19.93 5.07
N ARG A 168 -24.46 -20.91 4.16
CA ARG A 168 -23.91 -20.69 2.81
C ARG A 168 -24.80 -19.74 1.99
N GLN A 169 -26.10 -20.00 1.91
CA GLN A 169 -27.03 -19.14 1.15
C GLN A 169 -27.05 -17.71 1.69
N GLN A 170 -27.04 -17.56 3.03
CA GLN A 170 -26.98 -16.24 3.66
C GLN A 170 -25.65 -15.55 3.37
N HIS A 171 -24.53 -16.27 3.41
CA HIS A 171 -23.23 -15.73 3.06
C HIS A 171 -23.19 -15.26 1.61
N GLU A 172 -23.60 -16.10 0.65
CA GLU A 172 -23.70 -15.75 -0.77
C GLU A 172 -24.55 -14.49 -0.99
N LYS A 173 -25.68 -14.37 -0.28
CA LYS A 173 -26.53 -13.17 -0.35
C LYS A 173 -25.80 -11.92 0.13
N VAL A 174 -25.10 -11.99 1.26
CA VAL A 174 -24.38 -10.85 1.84
C VAL A 174 -23.16 -10.47 1.01
N THR A 175 -22.50 -11.43 0.35
CA THR A 175 -21.26 -11.19 -0.40
C THR A 175 -21.48 -10.99 -1.91
N SER A 176 -22.69 -11.23 -2.42
CA SER A 176 -23.07 -11.09 -3.84
C SER A 176 -22.65 -9.75 -4.47
N ASN A 177 -22.85 -8.65 -3.74
CA ASN A 177 -22.55 -7.28 -4.19
C ASN A 177 -21.11 -6.83 -3.89
N MET A 178 -20.26 -7.70 -3.35
CA MET A 178 -18.86 -7.33 -3.12
C MET A 178 -18.13 -7.18 -4.45
N GLN A 179 -17.55 -5.99 -4.61
CA GLN A 179 -16.88 -5.51 -5.80
C GLN A 179 -15.51 -4.94 -5.46
N VAL A 180 -14.67 -4.75 -6.47
CA VAL A 180 -13.45 -3.94 -6.34
C VAL A 180 -13.76 -2.53 -6.83
N ASP A 181 -13.66 -1.55 -5.94
CA ASP A 181 -13.76 -0.13 -6.25
C ASP A 181 -12.38 0.55 -6.20
N LEU A 182 -12.34 1.82 -6.62
CA LEU A 182 -11.13 2.63 -6.57
C LEU A 182 -10.57 2.84 -5.15
N GLY A 183 -11.41 2.83 -4.12
CA GLY A 183 -10.95 2.98 -2.73
C GLY A 183 -10.14 1.76 -2.28
N ARG A 184 -10.58 0.55 -2.62
CA ARG A 184 -9.82 -0.68 -2.35
C ARG A 184 -8.49 -0.69 -3.09
N LEU A 185 -8.46 -0.17 -4.32
CA LEU A 185 -7.21 -0.06 -5.07
C LEU A 185 -6.25 0.95 -4.42
N GLU A 186 -6.74 2.10 -3.98
CA GLU A 186 -5.95 3.08 -3.23
C GLU A 186 -5.33 2.48 -1.96
N ASP A 187 -6.13 1.73 -1.18
CA ASP A 187 -5.65 1.02 0.01
C ASP A 187 -4.51 0.05 -0.34
N ALA A 188 -4.67 -0.75 -1.39
CA ALA A 188 -3.65 -1.72 -1.80
C ALA A 188 -2.38 -1.06 -2.32
N LEU A 189 -2.50 0.02 -3.09
CA LEU A 189 -1.34 0.77 -3.55
C LEU A 189 -0.56 1.36 -2.37
N ASN A 190 -1.24 1.93 -1.37
CA ASN A 190 -0.58 2.44 -0.17
C ASN A 190 -0.04 1.33 0.75
N PHE A 191 -0.71 0.18 0.82
CA PHE A 191 -0.23 -1.01 1.55
C PHE A 191 1.12 -1.49 1.02
N TYR A 192 1.28 -1.53 -0.29
CA TYR A 192 2.53 -1.96 -0.95
C TYR A 192 3.59 -0.87 -1.04
N THR A 193 3.28 0.39 -0.72
CA THR A 193 4.20 1.51 -0.93
C THR A 193 4.81 1.99 0.38
N HIS A 194 6.12 2.04 0.44
CA HIS A 194 6.88 2.64 1.55
C HIS A 194 6.95 4.14 1.39
N ARG A 195 6.60 4.87 2.46
CA ARG A 195 6.83 6.30 2.52
C ARG A 195 8.34 6.60 2.50
N GLY A 196 8.76 7.47 1.58
CA GLY A 196 10.10 8.04 1.55
C GLY A 196 10.14 9.43 2.18
N TYR A 197 11.19 9.72 2.94
CA TYR A 197 11.49 11.06 3.43
C TYR A 197 12.55 11.72 2.54
N LEU A 198 12.45 13.03 2.37
CA LEU A 198 13.50 13.79 1.69
C LEU A 198 14.78 13.80 2.53
N PRO A 199 15.95 13.52 1.93
CA PRO A 199 17.22 13.82 2.55
C PRO A 199 17.35 15.32 2.81
N VAL A 200 17.99 15.66 3.92
CA VAL A 200 17.90 16.99 4.54
C VAL A 200 19.24 17.65 4.85
N ASN A 201 20.34 16.91 4.75
CA ASN A 201 21.64 17.39 5.22
C ASN A 201 22.69 17.40 4.09
N ASP A 202 23.68 18.29 4.22
CA ASP A 202 24.82 18.46 3.30
C ASP A 202 25.81 17.26 3.29
N GLY A 203 25.48 16.15 3.96
CA GLY A 203 26.22 14.88 3.89
C GLY A 203 25.46 13.75 3.17
N ASP A 204 24.22 14.00 2.74
CA ASP A 204 23.44 13.02 2.00
C ASP A 204 24.00 12.88 0.58
N ILE A 205 23.97 11.66 0.02
CA ILE A 205 24.57 11.31 -1.29
C ILE A 205 24.06 12.22 -2.44
N ALA A 206 22.86 12.78 -2.28
CA ALA A 206 22.23 13.65 -3.26
C ALA A 206 21.26 14.65 -2.57
N PRO A 207 21.74 15.76 -2.01
CA PRO A 207 20.87 16.70 -1.31
C PRO A 207 19.97 17.44 -2.29
N SER A 208 18.78 17.81 -1.80
CA SER A 208 17.85 18.70 -2.50
C SER A 208 18.33 20.15 -2.37
N TYR A 209 18.17 20.96 -3.41
CA TYR A 209 18.66 22.34 -3.43
C TYR A 209 17.78 23.26 -4.29
N TYR A 210 17.99 24.58 -4.17
CA TYR A 210 17.29 25.59 -4.97
C TYR A 210 18.28 26.37 -5.84
N ASP A 211 17.97 26.50 -7.13
CA ASP A 211 18.68 27.37 -8.08
C ASP A 211 17.97 28.74 -8.13
N PRO A 212 18.55 29.80 -7.51
CA PRO A 212 17.92 31.11 -7.46
C PRO A 212 17.92 31.85 -8.80
N ASP A 213 18.89 31.57 -9.67
CA ASP A 213 19.00 32.23 -10.99
C ASP A 213 17.90 31.74 -11.93
N ARG A 214 17.56 30.45 -11.84
CA ARG A 214 16.49 29.83 -12.64
C ARG A 214 15.15 29.77 -11.92
N GLN A 215 15.13 30.03 -10.62
CA GLN A 215 13.97 29.86 -9.74
C GLN A 215 13.42 28.44 -9.76
N ILE A 216 14.31 27.45 -9.70
CA ILE A 216 13.97 26.02 -9.76
C ILE A 216 14.34 25.33 -8.46
N MET A 217 13.39 24.61 -7.88
CA MET A 217 13.63 23.67 -6.78
C MET A 217 13.99 22.31 -7.36
N HIS A 218 15.10 21.74 -6.90
CA HIS A 218 15.56 20.40 -7.22
C HIS A 218 15.35 19.49 -6.01
N LEU A 219 14.36 18.60 -6.09
CA LEU A 219 14.15 17.54 -5.10
C LEU A 219 14.78 16.24 -5.57
N LYS A 220 15.49 15.58 -4.67
CA LYS A 220 16.13 14.29 -4.91
C LYS A 220 15.72 13.30 -3.82
N TYR A 221 15.18 12.16 -4.23
CA TYR A 221 14.80 11.05 -3.36
C TYR A 221 15.70 9.85 -3.66
N PRO A 222 16.82 9.71 -2.93
CA PRO A 222 17.70 8.56 -3.05
C PRO A 222 17.05 7.32 -2.43
N ASN A 223 17.26 6.17 -3.08
CA ASN A 223 16.95 4.84 -2.59
C ASN A 223 18.15 3.92 -2.89
N LEU A 224 18.84 3.46 -1.84
CA LEU A 224 20.00 2.59 -1.99
C LEU A 224 19.52 1.13 -2.06
N HIS A 225 19.69 0.50 -3.22
CA HIS A 225 19.21 -0.87 -3.46
C HIS A 225 20.18 -1.93 -2.96
N TYR A 226 21.48 -1.66 -3.10
CA TYR A 226 22.53 -2.62 -2.81
C TYR A 226 23.78 -1.88 -2.34
N ARG A 227 24.43 -2.46 -1.33
CA ARG A 227 25.76 -2.06 -0.84
C ARG A 227 26.56 -3.33 -0.63
N ASP A 228 27.64 -3.49 -1.38
CA ASP A 228 28.64 -4.48 -1.04
C ASP A 228 29.27 -4.07 0.29
N SER A 229 29.12 -4.93 1.30
CA SER A 229 29.69 -4.70 2.63
C SER A 229 31.22 -4.67 2.63
N TYR A 230 31.87 -5.22 1.60
CA TYR A 230 33.33 -5.34 1.52
C TYR A 230 33.99 -4.20 0.74
N ASP A 231 33.44 -3.79 -0.41
CA ASP A 231 34.06 -2.75 -1.27
C ASP A 231 33.31 -1.40 -1.26
N SER A 232 32.30 -1.27 -0.39
CA SER A 232 31.45 -0.08 -0.22
C SER A 232 30.78 0.44 -1.50
N GLU A 233 30.82 -0.35 -2.58
CA GLU A 233 30.17 -0.07 -3.84
C GLU A 233 28.68 -0.39 -3.78
N GLY A 234 27.88 0.38 -4.50
CA GLY A 234 26.44 0.23 -4.46
C GLY A 234 25.73 0.77 -5.69
N LEU A 235 24.45 0.43 -5.78
CA LEU A 235 23.54 0.99 -6.78
C LEU A 235 22.54 1.89 -6.09
N LEU A 236 22.62 3.18 -6.43
CA LEU A 236 21.70 4.21 -5.97
C LEU A 236 20.65 4.46 -7.04
N GLU A 237 19.39 4.23 -6.70
CA GLU A 237 18.27 4.78 -7.45
C GLU A 237 17.94 6.18 -6.92
N MET A 238 17.61 7.10 -7.81
CA MET A 238 17.27 8.46 -7.44
C MET A 238 16.07 8.93 -8.26
N LEU A 239 15.00 9.30 -7.55
CA LEU A 239 13.92 10.09 -8.13
C LEU A 239 14.31 11.57 -8.07
N SER A 240 14.32 12.22 -9.22
CA SER A 240 14.62 13.65 -9.34
C SER A 240 13.40 14.40 -9.86
N VAL A 241 13.01 15.43 -9.13
CA VAL A 241 11.88 16.31 -9.46
C VAL A 241 12.38 17.75 -9.49
N GLU A 242 12.22 18.40 -10.62
CA GLU A 242 12.50 19.84 -10.78
C GLU A 242 11.18 20.56 -10.98
N PHE A 243 10.98 21.68 -10.28
CA PHE A 243 9.80 22.53 -10.49
C PHE A 243 10.11 23.98 -10.18
N ARG A 244 9.34 24.89 -10.78
CA ARG A 244 9.47 26.32 -10.53
C ARG A 244 8.94 26.67 -9.16
N LEU A 245 9.70 27.46 -8.41
CA LEU A 245 9.31 27.94 -7.09
C LEU A 245 9.86 29.33 -6.86
N VAL A 246 9.04 30.26 -6.35
CA VAL A 246 9.52 31.63 -6.09
C VAL A 246 10.46 31.64 -4.87
N PRO A 247 11.44 32.55 -4.80
CA PRO A 247 12.48 32.51 -3.75
C PRO A 247 11.94 32.47 -2.32
N ALA A 248 10.89 33.24 -2.03
CA ALA A 248 10.28 33.28 -0.69
C ALA A 248 9.61 31.96 -0.29
N GLU A 249 9.11 31.18 -1.25
CA GLU A 249 8.53 29.86 -1.01
C GLU A 249 9.61 28.79 -0.91
N ALA A 250 10.65 28.88 -1.75
CA ALA A 250 11.82 28.00 -1.67
C ALA A 250 12.53 28.14 -0.32
N GLU A 251 12.71 29.36 0.17
CA GLU A 251 13.30 29.61 1.48
C GLU A 251 12.48 28.96 2.61
N LYS A 252 11.14 29.10 2.58
CA LYS A 252 10.26 28.45 3.56
C LYS A 252 10.36 26.93 3.49
N LEU A 253 10.36 26.37 2.29
CA LEU A 253 10.46 24.93 2.09
C LEU A 253 11.81 24.38 2.61
N LEU A 254 12.92 24.98 2.21
CA LEU A 254 14.26 24.60 2.65
C LEU A 254 14.43 24.72 4.17
N LYS A 255 13.90 25.80 4.78
CA LYS A 255 13.92 25.96 6.24
C LYS A 255 13.08 24.90 6.97
N MET A 256 12.00 24.43 6.36
CA MET A 256 11.10 23.45 6.94
C MET A 256 11.67 22.02 6.85
N MET A 257 12.37 21.71 5.77
CA MET A 257 12.86 20.36 5.45
C MET A 257 13.54 19.67 6.65
N PRO A 258 14.59 20.25 7.30
CA PRO A 258 15.34 19.60 8.39
C PRO A 258 14.50 19.20 9.59
N TYR A 259 13.38 19.90 9.85
CA TYR A 259 12.58 19.70 11.06
C TYR A 259 11.35 18.84 10.84
N ARG A 260 10.90 18.72 9.58
CA ARG A 260 9.60 18.16 9.25
C ARG A 260 9.67 16.94 8.34
N ALA A 261 10.85 16.57 7.85
CA ALA A 261 11.07 15.38 7.02
C ALA A 261 9.96 15.22 5.94
N PRO A 262 9.87 16.14 4.97
CA PRO A 262 8.82 16.09 3.97
C PRO A 262 8.89 14.83 3.10
N SER A 263 7.73 14.35 2.69
CA SER A 263 7.55 13.17 1.85
C SER A 263 6.89 13.54 0.52
N LEU A 264 7.24 12.80 -0.53
CA LEU A 264 6.55 12.89 -1.81
C LEU A 264 5.29 12.04 -1.78
N GLY A 265 4.26 12.43 -2.50
CA GLY A 265 3.09 11.64 -2.83
C GLY A 265 2.70 11.88 -4.27
N PHE A 266 1.75 11.09 -4.76
CA PHE A 266 1.30 11.15 -6.14
C PHE A 266 -0.22 11.08 -6.20
N VAL A 267 -0.81 11.93 -7.04
CA VAL A 267 -2.24 11.87 -7.35
C VAL A 267 -2.42 11.33 -8.76
N TYR A 268 -3.28 10.33 -8.89
CA TYR A 268 -3.63 9.73 -10.18
C TYR A 268 -5.09 9.90 -10.47
N GLY A 269 -5.40 10.24 -11.71
CA GLY A 269 -6.73 10.05 -12.27
C GLY A 269 -6.85 8.62 -12.79
N VAL A 270 -8.03 8.02 -12.63
CA VAL A 270 -8.35 6.71 -13.20
C VAL A 270 -9.42 6.85 -14.26
N LYS A 271 -9.10 6.42 -15.48
CA LYS A 271 -10.07 6.34 -16.58
C LYS A 271 -9.95 5.00 -17.28
N ASP A 272 -11.06 4.30 -17.45
CA ASP A 272 -11.13 2.98 -18.09
C ASP A 272 -10.16 1.95 -17.48
N GLY A 273 -9.95 2.04 -16.16
CA GLY A 273 -9.02 1.19 -15.42
C GLY A 273 -7.54 1.52 -15.65
N ARG A 274 -7.19 2.62 -16.33
CA ARG A 274 -5.80 3.07 -16.51
C ARG A 274 -5.51 4.27 -15.62
N LEU A 275 -4.35 4.23 -14.96
CA LEU A 275 -3.85 5.36 -14.18
C LEU A 275 -3.28 6.43 -15.10
N THR A 276 -3.40 7.68 -14.69
CA THR A 276 -2.70 8.82 -15.26
C THR A 276 -2.17 9.65 -14.10
N LEU A 277 -0.86 9.86 -14.01
CA LEU A 277 -0.28 10.71 -12.96
C LEU A 277 -0.67 12.17 -13.25
N LEU A 278 -1.39 12.82 -12.33
CA LEU A 278 -1.93 14.17 -12.51
C LEU A 278 -1.05 15.22 -11.84
N GLU A 279 -0.57 14.93 -10.63
CA GLU A 279 0.26 15.83 -9.86
C GLU A 279 1.10 15.08 -8.84
N LEU A 280 2.20 15.72 -8.44
CA LEU A 280 3.01 15.30 -7.31
C LEU A 280 2.58 16.13 -6.10
N VAL A 281 2.67 15.55 -4.91
CA VAL A 281 2.27 16.19 -3.67
C VAL A 281 3.44 16.16 -2.72
N LEU A 282 3.83 17.31 -2.19
CA LEU A 282 4.76 17.38 -1.07
C LEU A 282 3.96 17.56 0.21
N TYR A 283 4.15 16.68 1.17
CA TYR A 283 3.40 16.68 2.43
C TYR A 283 4.30 16.30 3.60
N SER A 284 3.84 16.59 4.80
CA SER A 284 4.53 16.27 6.04
C SER A 284 3.53 16.05 7.17
N PHE A 285 4.03 15.75 8.37
CA PHE A 285 3.25 15.52 9.58
C PHE A 285 3.61 16.56 10.64
N GLU A 286 2.59 17.06 11.31
CA GLU A 286 2.71 17.84 12.52
C GLU A 286 1.98 17.13 13.65
N LYS A 287 2.72 16.60 14.63
CA LYS A 287 2.15 15.83 15.76
C LYS A 287 1.20 14.73 15.26
N GLU A 288 1.66 13.94 14.29
CA GLU A 288 0.91 12.88 13.60
C GLU A 288 -0.25 13.34 12.70
N ILE A 289 -0.53 14.65 12.62
CA ILE A 289 -1.54 15.20 11.69
C ILE A 289 -0.87 15.51 10.35
N PRO A 290 -1.30 14.92 9.23
CA PRO A 290 -0.73 15.22 7.94
C PRO A 290 -1.18 16.60 7.45
N PHE A 291 -0.30 17.27 6.72
CA PHE A 291 -0.63 18.51 6.02
C PHE A 291 0.11 18.57 4.68
N ILE A 292 -0.55 19.18 3.70
CA ILE A 292 0.02 19.44 2.39
C ILE A 292 0.95 20.65 2.49
N ILE A 293 2.18 20.50 2.02
CA ILE A 293 3.13 21.60 1.87
C ILE A 293 2.83 22.33 0.57
N THR A 294 2.82 21.59 -0.55
CA THR A 294 2.47 22.10 -1.88
C THR A 294 2.15 20.95 -2.81
N THR A 295 1.39 21.22 -3.87
CA THR A 295 1.37 20.35 -5.05
C THR A 295 2.47 20.78 -6.03
N ILE A 296 2.95 19.85 -6.85
CA ILE A 296 4.10 20.04 -7.73
C ILE A 296 3.71 19.69 -9.16
N GLN A 297 3.95 20.66 -10.05
CA GLN A 297 3.94 20.51 -11.50
C GLN A 297 5.39 20.52 -11.99
N PRO A 298 6.00 19.34 -12.22
CA PRO A 298 7.42 19.26 -12.50
C PRO A 298 7.74 19.75 -13.90
N THR A 299 8.80 20.56 -14.00
CA THR A 299 9.47 20.87 -15.26
C THR A 299 10.34 19.71 -15.74
N GLN A 300 10.88 18.92 -14.80
CA GLN A 300 11.53 17.64 -15.08
C GLN A 300 11.16 16.62 -14.02
N PHE A 301 10.87 15.39 -14.45
CA PHE A 301 10.60 14.29 -13.54
C PHE A 301 11.28 13.04 -14.07
N LYS A 302 12.26 12.54 -13.32
CA LYS A 302 13.16 11.47 -13.78
C LYS A 302 13.47 10.48 -12.68
N ARG A 303 13.64 9.22 -13.06
CA ARG A 303 14.27 8.19 -12.25
C ARG A 303 15.61 7.85 -12.86
N GLN A 304 16.64 7.80 -12.03
CA GLN A 304 18.01 7.61 -12.47
C GLN A 304 18.69 6.58 -11.57
N PHE A 305 19.60 5.81 -12.16
CA PHE A 305 20.43 4.87 -11.43
C PHE A 305 21.88 5.31 -11.50
N PHE A 306 22.60 5.28 -10.39
CA PHE A 306 23.99 5.67 -10.26
C PHE A 306 24.78 4.57 -9.58
N ARG A 307 26.04 4.40 -10.00
CA ARG A 307 27.01 3.65 -9.20
C ARG A 307 27.54 4.55 -8.10
N THR A 308 27.63 4.01 -6.90
CA THR A 308 28.20 4.67 -5.73
C THR A 308 29.39 3.91 -5.19
N LYS A 309 30.36 4.60 -4.59
CA LYS A 309 31.42 4.04 -3.75
C LYS A 309 31.58 4.94 -2.54
N ASP A 310 31.70 4.37 -1.34
CA ASP A 310 31.80 5.14 -0.10
C ASP A 310 30.70 6.23 0.05
N ASP A 311 29.47 5.89 -0.33
CA ASP A 311 28.31 6.81 -0.32
C ASP A 311 28.47 8.06 -1.21
N GLN A 312 29.32 7.98 -2.25
CA GLN A 312 29.48 9.03 -3.26
C GLN A 312 29.14 8.51 -4.65
N ILE A 313 28.47 9.33 -5.46
CA ILE A 313 28.22 9.02 -6.87
C ILE A 313 29.55 9.12 -7.63
N ILE A 314 30.00 8.00 -8.19
CA ILE A 314 31.30 7.92 -8.86
C ILE A 314 31.22 8.10 -10.38
N GLN A 315 30.04 7.98 -10.97
CA GLN A 315 29.84 8.04 -12.42
C GLN A 315 28.50 8.71 -12.78
N PRO A 316 28.35 9.20 -14.02
CA PRO A 316 27.04 9.61 -14.54
C PRO A 316 25.99 8.50 -14.43
N ALA A 317 24.72 8.88 -14.53
CA ALA A 317 23.62 7.92 -14.42
C ALA A 317 23.76 6.78 -15.45
N VAL A 318 23.78 5.54 -14.97
CA VAL A 318 23.87 4.31 -15.79
C VAL A 318 22.57 4.06 -16.55
N SER A 319 21.44 4.52 -15.99
CA SER A 319 20.14 4.52 -16.65
C SER A 319 19.34 5.75 -16.23
N SER A 320 18.49 6.24 -17.13
CA SER A 320 17.58 7.35 -16.86
C SER A 320 16.25 7.14 -17.57
N GLN A 321 15.18 7.29 -16.82
CA GLN A 321 13.81 7.22 -17.30
C GLN A 321 13.11 8.54 -17.01
N ASN A 322 12.54 9.16 -18.05
CA ASN A 322 11.74 10.37 -17.90
C ASN A 322 10.26 10.00 -17.72
N PHE A 323 9.59 10.78 -16.89
CA PHE A 323 8.15 10.69 -16.70
C PHE A 323 7.47 11.97 -17.18
N THR A 324 6.22 11.81 -17.58
CA THR A 324 5.39 12.90 -18.06
C THR A 324 4.05 12.80 -17.37
N LEU A 325 3.63 13.90 -16.74
CA LEU A 325 2.29 14.02 -16.20
C LEU A 325 1.26 13.90 -17.32
N HIS A 326 0.04 13.52 -16.96
CA HIS A 326 -1.10 13.40 -17.86
C HIS A 326 -0.93 12.34 -18.97
N LYS A 327 0.11 11.51 -18.89
CA LYS A 327 0.28 10.35 -19.76
C LYS A 327 -0.28 9.09 -19.08
N PRO A 328 -1.25 8.38 -19.71
CA PRO A 328 -1.75 7.14 -19.17
C PRO A 328 -0.67 6.07 -19.07
N PHE A 329 -0.64 5.35 -17.96
CA PHE A 329 0.17 4.16 -17.79
C PHE A 329 -0.34 3.03 -18.69
N GLN A 330 0.57 2.13 -19.09
CA GLN A 330 0.24 0.97 -19.92
C GLN A 330 -0.53 -0.09 -19.15
N PHE A 331 -0.31 -0.20 -17.83
CA PHE A 331 -1.02 -1.13 -16.99
C PHE A 331 -2.50 -0.74 -16.86
N GLN A 332 -3.38 -1.73 -17.00
CA GLN A 332 -4.82 -1.58 -16.82
C GLN A 332 -5.27 -2.45 -15.65
N PHE A 333 -5.89 -1.85 -14.65
CA PHE A 333 -6.52 -2.54 -13.53
C PHE A 333 -7.76 -3.29 -13.99
N GLY A 334 -8.01 -4.43 -13.36
CA GLY A 334 -9.12 -5.30 -13.71
C GLY A 334 -8.73 -6.78 -13.83
N VAL A 335 -9.74 -7.61 -14.09
CA VAL A 335 -9.60 -9.07 -14.20
C VAL A 335 -8.64 -9.48 -15.33
N LYS A 336 -8.54 -8.70 -16.41
CA LYS A 336 -7.64 -9.00 -17.53
C LYS A 336 -6.16 -8.99 -17.16
N SER A 337 -5.78 -8.19 -16.17
CA SER A 337 -4.41 -8.09 -15.65
C SER A 337 -4.22 -8.87 -14.35
N TYR A 338 -5.20 -9.68 -13.95
CA TYR A 338 -5.10 -10.53 -12.78
C TYR A 338 -4.10 -11.67 -13.05
N GLY A 339 -3.07 -11.79 -12.22
CA GLY A 339 -2.01 -12.80 -12.40
C GLY A 339 -1.01 -12.47 -13.50
N ALA A 340 -1.04 -11.26 -14.06
CA ALA A 340 0.05 -10.79 -14.92
C ALA A 340 1.38 -10.89 -14.15
N LYS A 341 2.45 -11.33 -14.82
CA LYS A 341 3.79 -11.22 -14.23
C LYS A 341 4.26 -9.77 -14.38
N PRO A 342 4.91 -9.18 -13.36
CA PRO A 342 5.63 -7.94 -13.55
C PRO A 342 6.58 -8.12 -14.74
N LYS A 343 6.68 -7.13 -15.64
CA LYS A 343 7.82 -7.14 -16.56
C LYS A 343 9.08 -7.08 -15.72
N ALA A 344 10.05 -7.92 -16.07
CA ALA A 344 11.36 -7.88 -15.42
C ALA A 344 11.92 -6.45 -15.50
N MET A 345 12.63 -6.05 -14.44
CA MET A 345 13.43 -4.83 -14.46
C MET A 345 14.36 -4.84 -15.69
N ASP A 346 14.73 -3.67 -16.21
CA ASP A 346 15.56 -3.56 -17.42
C ASP A 346 16.73 -4.57 -17.35
N PRO A 347 16.92 -5.45 -18.34
CA PRO A 347 17.97 -6.47 -18.29
C PRO A 347 19.36 -5.87 -18.03
N LYS A 348 19.61 -4.60 -18.40
CA LYS A 348 20.85 -3.90 -18.03
C LYS A 348 21.00 -3.69 -16.52
N LEU A 349 19.91 -3.47 -15.79
CA LEU A 349 19.90 -3.39 -14.32
C LEU A 349 20.08 -4.78 -13.69
N ASN A 350 19.55 -5.84 -14.32
CA ASN A 350 19.77 -7.21 -13.87
C ASN A 350 21.20 -7.68 -14.13
N GLU A 351 21.83 -7.36 -15.27
CA GLU A 351 23.25 -7.62 -15.51
C GLU A 351 24.16 -6.86 -14.53
N LEU A 352 23.77 -5.66 -14.11
CA LEU A 352 24.47 -4.87 -13.08
C LEU A 352 24.33 -5.45 -11.67
N ALA A 353 23.26 -6.19 -11.39
CA ALA A 353 23.06 -6.91 -10.12
C ALA A 353 23.62 -8.35 -10.16
N ALA A 354 23.68 -8.96 -11.35
CA ALA A 354 24.07 -10.34 -11.57
C ALA A 354 25.55 -10.51 -11.96
N SER A 355 26.30 -9.43 -12.25
CA SER A 355 27.69 -9.55 -12.68
C SER A 355 28.63 -10.15 -11.63
N GLU A 356 28.17 -10.45 -10.42
CA GLU A 356 29.02 -11.02 -9.36
C GLU A 356 28.42 -12.21 -8.56
N GLU A 357 27.18 -12.66 -8.83
CA GLU A 357 26.78 -13.99 -8.32
C GLU A 357 27.62 -15.11 -8.96
N ASP A 358 28.10 -14.91 -10.19
CA ASP A 358 28.95 -15.87 -10.91
C ASP A 358 30.43 -15.86 -10.49
N THR A 359 30.95 -14.80 -9.84
CA THR A 359 32.32 -14.79 -9.32
C THR A 359 32.45 -15.53 -7.99
N VAL A 360 31.43 -15.48 -7.12
CA VAL A 360 31.44 -16.22 -5.84
C VAL A 360 31.31 -17.74 -6.07
N ALA A 361 30.64 -18.16 -7.14
CA ALA A 361 30.51 -19.58 -7.50
C ALA A 361 31.78 -20.17 -8.17
N GLN A 362 32.69 -19.34 -8.69
CA GLN A 362 33.93 -19.79 -9.33
C GLN A 362 35.14 -19.84 -8.40
N GLU A 363 35.17 -19.07 -7.31
CA GLU A 363 36.29 -19.11 -6.34
C GLU A 363 36.19 -20.25 -5.32
N SER A 364 35.04 -20.91 -5.17
CA SER A 364 34.89 -22.03 -4.23
C SER A 364 35.32 -23.40 -4.79
N ASN A 365 35.95 -23.46 -5.97
CA ASN A 365 36.33 -24.72 -6.63
C ASN A 365 37.84 -24.86 -6.92
N VAL A 366 38.70 -24.03 -6.34
CA VAL A 366 40.15 -24.22 -6.43
C VAL A 366 40.76 -24.17 -5.03
N GLU A 367 40.87 -25.33 -4.40
CA GLU A 367 41.98 -25.76 -3.51
C GLU A 367 41.52 -26.91 -2.60
N VAL A 368 41.60 -28.16 -3.08
CA VAL A 368 42.05 -29.31 -2.27
C VAL A 368 42.70 -30.33 -3.22
N GLU A 369 43.98 -30.14 -3.53
CA GLU A 369 44.85 -31.24 -3.97
C GLU A 369 46.32 -30.80 -3.77
N ASP A 370 46.83 -30.97 -2.55
CA ASP A 370 48.16 -31.55 -2.34
C ASP A 370 48.46 -31.71 -0.84
N MET A 371 48.34 -32.94 -0.35
CA MET A 371 49.14 -33.47 0.76
C MET A 371 49.32 -34.97 0.54
N SER A 372 50.43 -35.34 -0.09
CA SER A 372 51.04 -36.68 -0.06
C SER A 372 52.55 -36.56 -0.17
#